data_AF-A0A392MXF3-F1
#
_entry.id   AF-A0A392MXF3-F1
#
_cell.length_a   1.000
_cell.length_b   1.000
_cell.length_c   1.000
_cell.angle_alpha   90.00
_cell.angle_beta   90.00
_cell.angle_gamma   90.00
#
_symmetry.space_group_name_H-M   'P 1'
#
loop_
_entity.id
_entity.type
_entity.pdbx_description
1 polymer ?
#
loop_
_entity_poly.entity_id
_entity_poly.type
_entity_poly.pdbx_seq_one_letter_code
_entity_poly.pdbx_strand_id
1 'polypeptide(L)'
;IADGEVKTVEGELSKSLLENSKCYLLDCGAEIFVWVGRVTQVDERKAACQAAEDFVASQKRPKATRITRVIQGYETHSFKSNFDSWPSGSASTAGAEEGRGKVAGANSFFLLLGSVWID
;
A
#
# COMPACT_ATOMS: atom_id res chain seq x y z
N ILE A 1 -18.75 -10.04 15.17
CA ILE A 1 -18.49 -10.08 13.72
C ILE A 1 -18.09 -8.68 13.30
N ALA A 2 -16.79 -8.43 13.12
CA ALA A 2 -16.32 -7.12 12.66
C ALA A 2 -16.40 -7.13 11.14
N ASP A 3 -17.30 -6.32 10.59
CA ASP A 3 -17.48 -6.08 9.16
C ASP A 3 -16.17 -5.59 8.53
N GLY A 4 -15.46 -6.48 7.83
CA GLY A 4 -14.28 -6.16 7.05
C GLY A 4 -14.67 -5.62 5.69
N GLU A 5 -15.12 -4.37 5.61
CA GLU A 5 -15.51 -3.75 4.34
C GLU A 5 -14.29 -3.52 3.43
N VAL A 6 -14.29 -4.13 2.23
CA VAL A 6 -13.29 -3.84 1.20
C VAL A 6 -13.63 -2.52 0.52
N LYS A 7 -12.88 -1.48 0.86
CA LYS A 7 -13.04 -0.14 0.28
C LYS A 7 -11.98 0.10 -0.79
N THR A 8 -12.40 0.09 -2.04
CA THR A 8 -11.58 0.60 -3.16
C THR A 8 -11.57 2.12 -3.09
N VAL A 9 -10.39 2.72 -3.02
CA VAL A 9 -10.23 4.18 -3.09
C VAL A 9 -9.72 4.53 -4.47
N GLU A 10 -10.59 5.06 -5.33
CA GLU A 10 -10.19 5.66 -6.60
C GLU A 10 -10.00 7.17 -6.40
N GLY A 11 -8.78 7.67 -6.58
CA GLY A 11 -8.46 9.10 -6.44
C GLY A 11 -7.07 9.39 -5.89
N GLU A 12 -6.87 10.64 -5.45
CA GLU A 12 -5.62 11.12 -4.86
C GLU A 12 -5.23 10.31 -3.60
N LEU A 13 -4.02 9.76 -3.60
CA LEU A 13 -3.51 8.96 -2.50
C LEU A 13 -2.83 9.88 -1.48
N SER A 14 -3.39 9.92 -0.27
CA SER A 14 -2.85 10.68 0.85
C SER A 14 -2.41 9.76 2.00
N LYS A 15 -1.34 10.15 2.70
CA LYS A 15 -0.83 9.43 3.88
C LYS A 15 -1.90 9.28 4.98
N SER A 16 -2.88 10.17 5.06
CA SER A 16 -4.00 10.11 6.02
C SER A 16 -4.90 8.89 5.85
N LEU A 17 -4.91 8.26 4.67
CA LEU A 17 -5.66 7.03 4.43
C LEU A 17 -5.09 5.82 5.18
N LEU A 18 -3.81 5.87 5.56
CA LEU A 18 -3.09 4.75 6.16
C LEU A 18 -3.25 4.76 7.69
N GLU A 19 -4.23 4.01 8.18
CA GLU A 19 -4.51 3.85 9.60
C GLU A 19 -3.55 2.85 10.26
N ASN A 20 -2.98 3.21 11.41
CA ASN A 20 -2.01 2.38 12.16
C ASN A 20 -2.56 0.98 12.58
N SER A 21 -3.87 0.83 12.65
CA SER A 21 -4.53 -0.43 13.02
C SER A 21 -4.95 -1.27 11.82
N LYS A 22 -4.58 -0.91 10.58
CA LYS A 22 -5.00 -1.61 9.36
C LYS A 22 -3.84 -1.98 8.44
N CYS A 23 -4.11 -2.89 7.52
CA CYS A 23 -3.23 -3.25 6.41
C CYS A 23 -3.85 -2.80 5.08
N TYR A 24 -3.02 -2.44 4.11
CA TYR A 24 -3.43 -1.92 2.82
C TYR A 24 -2.60 -2.57 1.72
N LEU A 25 -3.25 -2.96 0.63
CA LEU A 25 -2.56 -3.33 -0.60
C LEU A 25 -2.56 -2.12 -1.53
N LEU A 26 -1.43 -1.84 -2.16
CA LEU A 26 -1.28 -0.78 -3.16
C LEU A 26 -0.73 -1.39 -4.44
N ASP A 27 -1.58 -1.47 -5.47
CA ASP A 27 -1.18 -1.98 -6.78
C ASP A 27 -0.55 -0.87 -7.64
N CYS A 28 0.72 -1.06 -8.01
CA CYS A 28 1.49 -0.15 -8.87
C CYS A 28 1.81 -0.79 -10.24
N GLY A 29 1.09 -1.85 -10.63
CA GLY A 29 1.29 -2.56 -11.88
C GLY A 29 2.36 -3.65 -11.81
N ALA A 30 3.64 -3.27 -11.78
CA ALA A 30 4.75 -4.21 -11.73
C ALA A 30 5.13 -4.65 -10.30
N GLU A 31 4.66 -3.89 -9.31
CA GLU A 31 4.88 -4.11 -7.89
C GLU A 31 3.60 -3.85 -7.14
N ILE A 32 3.32 -4.67 -6.14
CA ILE A 32 2.23 -4.49 -5.19
C ILE A 32 2.88 -4.29 -3.82
N PHE A 33 2.52 -3.21 -3.14
CA PHE A 33 2.94 -2.98 -1.77
C PHE A 33 1.90 -3.48 -0.79
N VAL A 34 2.35 -4.15 0.27
CA VAL A 34 1.51 -4.47 1.43
C VAL A 34 1.95 -3.57 2.57
N TRP A 35 1.23 -2.47 2.80
CA TRP A 35 1.48 -1.59 3.92
C TRP A 35 0.83 -2.15 5.19
N VAL A 36 1.58 -2.16 6.29
CA VAL A 36 1.17 -2.74 7.58
C VAL A 36 1.30 -1.69 8.68
N GLY A 37 0.17 -1.31 9.28
CA GLY A 37 0.14 -0.46 10.46
C GLY A 37 0.75 -1.16 11.67
N ARG A 38 1.41 -0.44 12.58
CA ARG A 38 2.15 -1.05 13.70
C ARG A 38 1.25 -1.70 14.75
N VAL A 39 -0.02 -1.30 14.85
CA VAL A 39 -0.99 -1.77 15.85
C VAL A 39 -1.89 -2.89 15.29
N THR A 40 -1.70 -3.28 14.03
CA THR A 40 -2.42 -4.41 13.41
C THR A 40 -2.17 -5.73 14.13
N GLN A 41 -3.18 -6.60 14.17
CA GLN A 41 -3.06 -7.93 14.74
C GLN A 41 -2.31 -8.88 13.81
N VAL A 42 -1.72 -9.95 14.36
CA VAL A 42 -0.94 -10.92 13.57
C VAL A 42 -1.80 -11.55 12.46
N ASP A 43 -3.07 -11.83 12.74
CA ASP A 43 -3.97 -12.46 11.77
C ASP A 43 -4.34 -11.52 10.62
N GLU A 44 -4.53 -10.22 10.89
CA GLU A 44 -4.74 -9.20 9.84
C GLU A 44 -3.52 -9.05 8.93
N ARG A 45 -2.31 -9.12 9.52
CA ARG A 45 -1.05 -9.10 8.74
C ARG A 45 -0.93 -10.31 7.83
N LYS A 46 -1.26 -11.50 8.32
CA LYS A 46 -1.28 -12.74 7.52
C LYS A 46 -2.31 -12.65 6.41
N ALA A 47 -3.53 -12.21 6.74
CA ALA A 47 -4.61 -12.03 5.78
C ALA A 47 -4.23 -11.04 4.67
N ALA A 48 -3.56 -9.92 4.99
CA ALA A 48 -3.10 -8.96 4.00
C ALA A 48 -2.00 -9.52 3.08
N CYS A 49 -1.06 -10.30 3.62
CA CYS A 49 -0.06 -10.99 2.80
C CYS A 49 -0.72 -11.99 1.85
N GLN A 50 -1.63 -12.84 2.36
CA GLN A 50 -2.35 -13.82 1.54
C GLN A 50 -3.18 -13.13 0.46
N ALA A 51 -3.91 -12.07 0.81
CA ALA A 51 -4.69 -11.29 -0.15
C ALA A 51 -3.83 -10.71 -1.28
N ALA A 52 -2.58 -10.36 -1.03
CA ALA A 52 -1.68 -9.87 -2.08
C ALA A 52 -1.27 -10.98 -3.05
N GLU A 53 -1.00 -12.18 -2.53
CA GLU A 53 -0.71 -13.36 -3.35
C GLU A 53 -1.94 -13.77 -4.20
N ASP A 54 -3.11 -13.79 -3.57
CA ASP A 54 -4.38 -14.12 -4.23
C ASP A 54 -4.76 -13.07 -5.28
N PHE A 55 -4.48 -11.79 -5.01
CA PHE A 55 -4.69 -10.71 -5.97
C PHE A 55 -3.80 -10.88 -7.21
N VAL A 56 -2.51 -11.19 -7.03
CA VAL A 56 -1.59 -11.49 -8.13
C VAL A 56 -2.10 -12.68 -8.98
N ALA A 57 -2.55 -13.74 -8.31
CA ALA A 57 -3.05 -14.95 -8.97
C ALA A 57 -4.36 -14.69 -9.75
N SER A 58 -5.34 -14.05 -9.10
CA SER A 58 -6.67 -13.78 -9.66
C SER A 58 -6.63 -12.80 -10.84
N GLN A 59 -5.80 -11.76 -10.76
CA GLN A 59 -5.62 -10.78 -11.82
C GLN A 59 -4.72 -11.27 -12.97
N LYS A 60 -4.27 -12.53 -12.93
CA LYS A 60 -3.35 -13.12 -13.91
C LYS A 60 -2.12 -12.24 -14.16
N ARG A 61 -1.62 -11.60 -13.10
CA ARG A 61 -0.43 -10.75 -13.18
C ARG A 61 0.78 -11.59 -13.58
N PRO A 62 1.80 -11.00 -14.23
CA PRO A 62 3.04 -11.71 -14.53
C PRO A 62 3.66 -12.31 -13.25
N LYS A 63 4.25 -13.51 -13.35
CA LYS A 63 4.96 -14.13 -12.21
C LYS A 63 6.12 -13.29 -11.64
N ALA A 64 6.61 -12.34 -12.43
CA ALA A 64 7.65 -11.39 -12.03
C ALA A 64 7.11 -10.20 -11.19
N THR A 65 5.79 -10.11 -10.99
CA THR A 65 5.17 -9.07 -10.16
C THR A 65 5.72 -9.18 -8.74
N ARG A 66 6.32 -8.11 -8.25
CA ARG A 66 6.90 -8.08 -6.91
C ARG A 66 5.82 -7.79 -5.88
N ILE A 67 5.87 -8.48 -4.75
CA ILE A 67 5.09 -8.14 -3.56
C ILE A 67 6.07 -7.63 -2.50
N THR A 68 5.93 -6.37 -2.10
CA THR A 68 6.83 -5.71 -1.16
C THR A 68 6.08 -5.28 0.10
N ARG A 69 6.45 -5.86 1.24
CA ARG A 69 5.87 -5.47 2.53
C ARG A 69 6.50 -4.17 3.03
N VAL A 70 5.67 -3.22 3.44
CA VAL A 70 6.06 -1.92 3.99
C VAL A 70 5.48 -1.79 5.39
N ILE A 71 6.29 -1.42 6.38
CA ILE A 71 5.83 -1.24 7.77
C ILE A 71 5.68 0.25 8.05
N GLN A 72 4.63 0.63 8.78
CA GLN A 72 4.41 2.02 9.15
C GLN A 72 5.62 2.64 9.86
N GLY A 73 6.05 3.81 9.37
CA GLY A 73 7.24 4.53 9.82
C GLY A 73 8.54 4.09 9.14
N TYR A 74 8.49 3.03 8.33
CA TYR A 74 9.60 2.51 7.52
C TYR A 74 9.23 2.52 6.03
N GLU A 75 8.38 3.45 5.61
CA GLU A 75 7.98 3.57 4.21
C GLU A 75 9.16 3.96 3.32
N THR A 76 9.38 3.14 2.29
CA THR A 76 10.45 3.35 1.31
C THR A 76 10.14 4.53 0.40
N HIS A 77 11.16 5.07 -0.26
CA HIS A 77 10.96 6.14 -1.24
C HIS A 77 10.02 5.70 -2.37
N SER A 78 10.18 4.47 -2.88
CA SER A 78 9.32 3.89 -3.92
C SER A 78 7.86 3.74 -3.50
N PHE A 79 7.57 3.52 -2.21
CA PHE A 79 6.20 3.52 -1.71
C PHE A 79 5.62 4.93 -1.66
N LYS A 80 6.37 5.87 -1.07
CA LYS A 80 5.96 7.27 -0.88
C LYS A 80 5.71 8.00 -2.19
N SER A 81 6.44 7.66 -3.26
CA SER A 81 6.27 8.29 -4.57
C SER A 81 4.93 8.01 -5.24
N ASN A 82 4.13 7.07 -4.72
CA ASN A 82 2.78 6.80 -5.22
C ASN A 82 1.70 7.70 -4.58
N PHE A 83 2.09 8.57 -3.64
CA PHE A 83 1.18 9.49 -2.94
C PHE A 83 1.39 10.91 -3.45
N ASP A 84 0.30 11.67 -3.64
CA ASP A 84 0.37 13.04 -4.17
C ASP A 84 1.13 13.98 -3.24
N SER A 85 0.99 13.75 -1.94
CA SER A 85 1.78 14.42 -0.92
C SER A 85 2.07 13.47 0.22
N TRP A 86 3.36 13.28 0.47
CA TRP A 86 3.85 12.63 1.67
C TRP A 86 4.41 13.70 2.61
N PRO A 87 3.94 13.78 3.88
CA PRO A 87 4.47 14.78 4.79
C PRO A 87 5.97 14.59 4.96
N SER A 88 6.73 15.61 4.59
CA SER A 88 8.17 15.73 4.84
C SER A 88 8.35 15.83 6.33
N GLY A 89 8.51 14.69 6.99
CA GLY A 89 8.84 14.65 8.41
C GLY A 89 10.11 15.47 8.62
N SER A 90 10.04 16.46 9.51
CA SER A 90 11.22 17.08 10.10
C SER A 90 12.20 15.97 10.49
N ALA A 91 13.39 16.03 9.91
CA ALA A 91 14.37 14.96 9.89
C ALA A 91 14.75 14.45 11.28
N SER A 92 14.87 13.14 11.40
CA SER A 92 16.02 12.54 12.06
C SER A 92 16.86 11.85 10.99
N THR A 93 17.80 12.63 10.44
CA THR A 93 19.06 12.23 9.76
C THR A 93 19.04 11.07 8.76
N ALA A 94 19.00 11.40 7.47
CA ALA A 94 20.07 11.10 6.48
C ALA A 94 19.60 11.61 5.10
N GLY A 95 20.46 12.37 4.43
CA GLY A 95 20.10 13.29 3.35
C GLY A 95 19.55 12.66 2.06
N ALA A 96 18.83 13.48 1.32
CA ALA A 96 18.64 13.33 -0.12
C ALA A 96 18.41 14.72 -0.71
N GLU A 97 19.36 15.13 -1.57
CA GLU A 97 19.25 16.31 -2.42
C GLU A 97 18.05 16.18 -3.36
N GLU A 98 17.45 17.35 -3.60
CA GLU A 98 16.35 17.62 -4.49
C GLU A 98 16.68 17.26 -5.95
N GLY A 99 15.72 16.67 -6.66
CA GLY A 99 15.82 16.62 -8.11
C GLY A 99 14.72 15.83 -8.80
N ARG A 100 13.77 16.59 -9.37
CA ARG A 100 13.22 16.38 -10.72
C ARG A 100 11.94 15.55 -10.88
N GLY A 101 10.88 16.26 -11.28
CA GLY A 101 10.11 15.92 -12.48
C GLY A 101 8.73 15.30 -12.28
N LYS A 102 7.70 16.05 -12.71
CA LYS A 102 6.28 15.69 -12.82
C LYS A 102 6.01 14.55 -13.81
N VAL A 103 5.07 13.65 -13.50
CA VAL A 103 4.05 13.11 -14.43
C VAL A 103 2.82 12.72 -13.62
N ALA A 104 1.71 13.43 -13.82
CA ALA A 104 0.38 12.96 -13.43
C ALA A 104 -0.10 12.02 -14.55
N GLY A 105 0.03 10.72 -14.32
CA GLY A 105 -0.70 9.69 -15.06
C GLY A 105 -1.76 9.17 -14.12
N ALA A 106 -3.04 9.34 -14.46
CA ALA A 106 -4.14 8.74 -13.73
C ALA A 106 -4.06 7.22 -13.89
N ASN A 107 -3.27 6.59 -13.02
CA ASN A 107 -3.27 5.15 -12.85
C ASN A 107 -4.25 4.87 -11.72
N SER A 108 -5.34 4.17 -12.02
CA SER A 108 -6.28 3.70 -11.01
C SER A 108 -5.52 2.94 -9.93
N PHE A 109 -5.38 3.55 -8.76
CA PHE A 109 -4.73 2.94 -7.61
C PHE A 109 -5.75 2.09 -6.88
N PHE A 110 -5.57 0.77 -6.90
CA PHE A 110 -6.41 -0.12 -6.12
C PHE A 110 -5.83 -0.21 -4.71
N LEU A 111 -6.41 0.56 -3.78
CA LEU A 111 -6.31 0.24 -2.37
C LEU A 111 -7.32 -0.87 -2.05
N LEU A 112 -6.84 -2.11 -1.91
CA LEU A 112 -7.65 -3.17 -1.31
C LEU A 112 -7.42 -3.13 0.20
N LEU A 113 -8.41 -2.60 0.90
CA LEU A 113 -8.56 -2.71 2.34
C LEU A 113 -9.18 -4.09 2.63
N GLY A 114 -8.51 -4.99 3.36
CA GLY A 114 -9.08 -6.31 3.71
C GLY A 114 -10.34 -6.16 4.60
N SER A 115 -11.36 -7.02 4.57
CA SER A 115 -11.32 -8.49 4.49
C SER A 115 -12.67 -9.07 4.05
N VAL A 116 -12.76 -9.64 2.84
CA VAL A 116 -13.87 -10.52 2.45
C VAL A 116 -13.28 -11.79 1.85
N TRP A 117 -13.48 -12.90 2.56
CA TRP A 117 -13.32 -14.23 1.99
C TRP A 117 -14.64 -14.55 1.28
N ILE A 118 -14.58 -14.67 -0.06
CA ILE A 118 -15.66 -15.25 -0.85
C ILE A 118 -15.60 -16.76 -0.65
N ASP A 119 -16.63 -17.31 -0.01
CA ASP A 119 -17.28 -18.56 -0.39
C ASP A 119 -18.75 -18.21 -0.73
#